data_AF-A0A3D5UZH1-F1
#
_entry.id   AF-A0A3D5UZH1-F1
#
_cell.length_a   1.000
_cell.length_b   1.000
_cell.length_c   1.000
_cell.angle_alpha   90.00
_cell.angle_beta   90.00
_cell.angle_gamma   90.00
#
_symmetry.space_group_name_H-M   'P 1'
#
loop_
_entity.id
_entity.type
_entity.pdbx_description
1 polymer ?
#
loop_
_entity_poly.entity_id
_entity_poly.type
_entity_poly.pdbx_seq_one_letter_code
_entity_poly.pdbx_strand_id
1 'polypeptide(L)'
;MSLVEISAVQPTIASALKSASAATGTDFDYLLKTAMRESSLDCEAKSRTSSACGLFQFTEQSWLGTLKKYGPELGLGAQAEAITQTAKGRYTVANAAQRTEILALREDPHVSALMAGAYTQESADILEGRIGREASEGELYIAHFLGAGGAAKLISAAEDTPNARADTLFPAAAAANRSIFYAKDGSARSAAEVHANLVAKHEG
;
A
#
# COMPACT_ATOMS: atom_id res chain seq x y z
N MET A 1 -36.53 32.70 -3.02
CA MET A 1 -36.33 31.27 -2.66
C MET A 1 -35.55 30.63 -3.80
N SER A 2 -34.37 30.01 -3.65
CA SER A 2 -33.51 29.78 -2.51
C SER A 2 -32.07 29.65 -3.04
N LEU A 3 -31.14 30.37 -2.42
CA LEU A 3 -29.69 30.27 -2.56
C LEU A 3 -29.20 29.11 -1.67
N VAL A 4 -29.42 27.86 -2.08
CA VAL A 4 -28.75 26.71 -1.44
C VAL A 4 -28.62 25.58 -2.47
N GLU A 5 -27.80 25.77 -3.49
CA GLU A 5 -27.10 24.61 -4.06
C GLU A 5 -25.87 24.40 -3.19
N ILE A 6 -25.98 23.41 -2.30
CA ILE A 6 -24.85 22.87 -1.54
C ILE A 6 -23.88 22.31 -2.59
N SER A 7 -22.93 23.13 -3.04
CA SER A 7 -21.70 22.61 -3.63
C SER A 7 -21.01 21.83 -2.53
N ALA A 8 -21.22 20.51 -2.51
CA ALA A 8 -20.32 19.61 -1.80
C ALA A 8 -18.94 19.87 -2.38
N VAL A 9 -18.11 20.61 -1.63
CA VAL A 9 -16.71 20.81 -1.98
C VAL A 9 -16.11 19.42 -2.07
N GLN A 10 -15.75 19.01 -3.29
CA GLN A 10 -15.01 17.77 -3.49
C GLN A 10 -13.79 17.82 -2.55
N PRO A 11 -13.60 16.85 -1.64
CA PRO A 11 -12.49 16.89 -0.72
C PRO A 11 -11.19 16.95 -1.52
N THR A 12 -10.36 17.96 -1.23
CA THR A 12 -9.01 18.02 -1.81
C THR A 12 -8.23 16.79 -1.34
N ILE A 13 -7.25 16.33 -2.13
CA ILE A 13 -6.37 15.23 -1.74
C ILE A 13 -5.79 15.47 -0.34
N ALA A 14 -5.33 16.69 -0.05
CA ALA A 14 -4.85 17.05 1.28
C ALA A 14 -5.89 16.84 2.39
N SER A 15 -7.17 17.14 2.16
CA SER A 15 -8.24 16.88 3.15
C SER A 15 -8.51 15.39 3.32
N ALA A 16 -8.47 14.60 2.24
CA ALA A 16 -8.61 13.15 2.29
C ALA A 16 -7.50 12.51 3.13
N LEU A 17 -6.25 12.91 2.90
CA LEU A 17 -5.09 12.44 3.65
C LEU A 17 -5.16 12.83 5.13
N LYS A 18 -5.57 14.06 5.46
CA LYS A 18 -5.75 14.50 6.86
C LYS A 18 -6.84 13.69 7.58
N SER A 19 -7.98 13.48 6.93
CA SER A 19 -9.05 12.67 7.49
C SER A 19 -8.62 11.22 7.70
N ALA A 20 -7.88 10.64 6.74
CA ALA A 20 -7.36 9.29 6.86
C ALA A 20 -6.34 9.16 8.00
N SER A 21 -5.44 10.13 8.14
CA SER A 21 -4.49 10.19 9.26
C SER A 21 -5.22 10.22 10.60
N ALA A 22 -6.21 11.09 10.75
CA ALA A 22 -7.00 11.18 11.99
C ALA A 22 -7.82 9.91 12.28
N ALA A 23 -8.33 9.23 11.26
CA ALA A 23 -9.17 8.04 11.42
C ALA A 23 -8.38 6.75 11.70
N THR A 24 -7.15 6.65 11.18
CA THR A 24 -6.37 5.40 11.20
C THR A 24 -5.15 5.45 12.12
N GLY A 25 -4.71 6.64 12.53
CA GLY A 25 -3.49 6.84 13.30
C GLY A 25 -2.20 6.88 12.46
N THR A 26 -2.27 6.61 11.15
CA THR A 26 -1.11 6.76 10.26
C THR A 26 -0.75 8.23 10.07
N ASP A 27 0.55 8.53 10.06
CA ASP A 27 1.02 9.91 9.90
C ASP A 27 0.63 10.53 8.54
N PHE A 28 0.27 11.83 8.56
CA PHE A 28 -0.13 12.56 7.36
C PHE A 28 1.00 12.69 6.34
N ASP A 29 2.22 13.00 6.79
CA ASP A 29 3.38 13.19 5.92
C ASP A 29 3.77 11.86 5.27
N TYR A 30 3.69 10.74 6.00
CA TYR A 30 3.84 9.41 5.42
C TYR A 30 2.83 9.14 4.30
N LEU A 31 1.54 9.41 4.54
CA LEU A 31 0.49 9.21 3.52
C LEU A 31 0.71 10.10 2.29
N LEU A 32 1.12 11.36 2.51
CA LEU A 32 1.42 12.30 1.44
C LEU A 32 2.61 11.85 0.59
N LYS A 33 3.74 11.50 1.23
CA LYS A 33 4.94 11.00 0.55
C LYS A 33 4.63 9.73 -0.24
N THR A 34 3.85 8.82 0.34
CA THR A 34 3.44 7.58 -0.34
C THR A 34 2.60 7.89 -1.58
N ALA A 35 1.57 8.74 -1.47
CA ALA A 35 0.73 9.11 -2.61
C ALA A 35 1.52 9.87 -3.71
N MET A 36 2.46 10.73 -3.32
CA MET A 36 3.37 11.39 -4.28
C MET A 36 4.25 10.38 -5.00
N ARG A 37 4.82 9.41 -4.28
CA ARG A 37 5.69 8.38 -4.85
C ARG A 37 4.96 7.40 -5.74
N GLU A 38 3.75 6.99 -5.37
CA GLU A 38 2.98 5.96 -6.07
C GLU A 38 2.25 6.51 -7.31
N SER A 39 1.68 7.71 -7.23
CA SER A 39 0.86 8.25 -8.34
C SER A 39 1.14 9.71 -8.69
N SER A 40 2.10 10.38 -8.04
CA SER A 40 2.24 11.84 -8.15
C SER A 40 0.94 12.58 -7.81
N LEU A 41 0.18 12.07 -6.83
CA LEU A 41 -1.12 12.57 -6.40
C LEU A 41 -2.24 12.48 -7.46
N ASP A 42 -2.08 11.61 -8.46
CA ASP A 42 -3.14 11.29 -9.42
C ASP A 42 -4.06 10.20 -8.85
N CYS A 43 -5.35 10.53 -8.68
CA CYS A 43 -6.36 9.60 -8.18
C CYS A 43 -6.77 8.55 -9.22
N GLU A 44 -6.57 8.80 -10.51
CA GLU A 44 -6.98 7.90 -11.59
C GLU A 44 -5.79 7.10 -12.16
N ALA A 45 -4.60 7.24 -11.57
CA ALA A 45 -3.38 6.59 -12.01
C ALA A 45 -3.57 5.07 -12.13
N LYS A 46 -3.19 4.52 -13.28
CA LYS A 46 -3.30 3.09 -13.61
C LYS A 46 -1.96 2.55 -14.06
N SER A 47 -1.50 1.51 -13.36
CA SER A 47 -0.30 0.77 -13.76
C SER A 47 -0.51 0.06 -15.10
N ARG A 48 0.49 0.12 -15.99
CA ARG A 48 0.46 -0.58 -17.29
C ARG A 48 0.83 -2.05 -17.19
N THR A 49 1.37 -2.48 -16.06
CA THR A 49 1.99 -3.81 -15.89
C THR A 49 1.36 -4.62 -14.76
N SER A 50 0.40 -4.04 -14.02
CA SER A 50 -0.27 -4.68 -12.90
C SER A 50 -1.70 -4.18 -12.74
N SER A 51 -2.41 -4.69 -11.73
CA SER A 51 -3.75 -4.19 -11.37
C SER A 51 -3.73 -2.95 -10.47
N ALA A 52 -2.55 -2.40 -10.17
CA ALA A 52 -2.39 -1.22 -9.32
C ALA A 52 -3.13 0.00 -9.89
N CYS A 53 -3.88 0.67 -9.01
CA CYS A 53 -4.74 1.80 -9.36
C CYS A 53 -4.91 2.76 -8.19
N GLY A 54 -5.11 4.04 -8.48
CA GLY A 54 -5.43 5.06 -7.48
C GLY A 54 -4.21 5.76 -6.89
N LEU A 55 -4.48 6.68 -5.95
CA LEU A 55 -3.47 7.48 -5.23
C LEU A 55 -2.32 6.63 -4.66
N PHE A 56 -2.65 5.44 -4.14
CA PHE A 56 -1.72 4.54 -3.46
C PHE A 56 -1.41 3.28 -4.26
N GLN A 57 -1.74 3.25 -5.57
CA GLN A 57 -1.44 2.13 -6.47
C GLN A 57 -1.81 0.73 -5.91
N PHE A 58 -2.95 0.63 -5.22
CA PHE A 58 -3.41 -0.64 -4.67
C PHE A 58 -3.65 -1.68 -5.76
N THR A 59 -3.00 -2.83 -5.65
CA THR A 59 -3.38 -4.00 -6.45
C THR A 59 -4.77 -4.48 -6.05
N GLU A 60 -5.45 -5.20 -6.95
CA GLU A 60 -6.78 -5.75 -6.64
C GLU A 60 -6.78 -6.64 -5.39
N GLN A 61 -5.78 -7.50 -5.20
CA GLN A 61 -5.79 -8.43 -4.06
C GLN A 61 -5.51 -7.71 -2.75
N SER A 62 -4.57 -6.76 -2.73
CA SER A 62 -4.33 -5.92 -1.56
C SER A 62 -5.58 -5.11 -1.22
N TRP A 63 -6.21 -4.48 -2.23
CA TRP A 63 -7.43 -3.70 -2.04
C TRP A 63 -8.56 -4.52 -1.41
N LEU A 64 -8.89 -5.67 -2.01
CA LEU A 64 -9.98 -6.51 -1.53
C LEU A 64 -9.67 -7.07 -0.14
N GLY A 65 -8.41 -7.41 0.15
CA GLY A 65 -7.99 -7.88 1.47
C GLY A 65 -8.14 -6.81 2.55
N THR A 66 -7.59 -5.63 2.31
CA THR A 66 -7.69 -4.50 3.26
C THR A 66 -9.15 -4.10 3.44
N LEU A 67 -9.94 -4.01 2.36
CA LEU A 67 -11.34 -3.61 2.44
C LEU A 67 -12.20 -4.67 3.12
N LYS A 68 -11.92 -5.97 2.91
CA LYS A 68 -12.58 -7.04 3.66
C LYS A 68 -12.36 -6.91 5.16
N LYS A 69 -11.14 -6.58 5.57
CA LYS A 69 -10.73 -6.54 6.97
C LYS A 69 -11.20 -5.26 7.68
N TYR A 70 -10.90 -4.10 7.11
CA TYR A 70 -11.09 -2.80 7.76
C TYR A 70 -12.28 -2.00 7.22
N GLY A 71 -12.84 -2.40 6.07
CA GLY A 71 -13.99 -1.74 5.48
C GLY A 71 -15.17 -1.54 6.45
N PRO A 72 -15.56 -2.52 7.29
CA PRO A 72 -16.66 -2.35 8.23
C PRO A 72 -16.47 -1.17 9.20
N GLU A 73 -15.27 -1.02 9.76
CA GLU A 73 -14.93 0.05 10.71
C GLU A 73 -14.82 1.42 10.02
N LEU A 74 -14.53 1.43 8.72
CA LEU A 74 -14.39 2.62 7.88
C LEU A 74 -15.66 2.99 7.11
N GLY A 75 -16.82 2.41 7.45
CA GLY A 75 -18.11 2.72 6.82
C GLY A 75 -18.36 2.04 5.46
N LEU A 76 -17.52 1.06 5.10
CA LEU A 76 -17.59 0.28 3.85
C LEU A 76 -18.04 -1.17 4.11
N GLY A 77 -18.88 -1.38 5.13
CA GLY A 77 -19.32 -2.71 5.57
C GLY A 77 -20.01 -3.52 4.47
N ALA A 78 -20.88 -2.88 3.67
CA ALA A 78 -21.58 -3.56 2.57
C ALA A 78 -20.61 -4.05 1.48
N GLN A 79 -19.59 -3.26 1.16
CA GLN A 79 -18.53 -3.61 0.22
C GLN A 79 -17.66 -4.75 0.79
N ALA A 80 -17.34 -4.70 2.09
CA ALA A 80 -16.57 -5.73 2.77
C ALA A 80 -17.33 -7.07 2.86
N GLU A 81 -18.64 -7.04 3.05
CA GLU A 81 -19.49 -8.23 3.09
C GLU A 81 -19.48 -8.98 1.76
N ALA A 82 -19.50 -8.25 0.64
CA ALA A 82 -19.45 -8.80 -0.71
C ALA A 82 -18.14 -9.52 -1.06
N ILE A 83 -17.08 -9.28 -0.29
CA ILE A 83 -15.76 -9.89 -0.51
C ILE A 83 -15.69 -11.21 0.24
N THR A 84 -15.32 -12.27 -0.48
CA THR A 84 -15.08 -13.60 0.07
C THR A 84 -13.61 -13.98 -0.11
N GLN A 85 -13.07 -14.77 0.83
CA GLN A 85 -11.75 -15.37 0.68
C GLN A 85 -11.89 -16.85 0.32
N THR A 86 -11.22 -17.27 -0.76
CA THR A 86 -11.16 -18.68 -1.16
C THR A 86 -10.33 -19.49 -0.17
N ALA A 87 -10.45 -20.82 -0.19
CA ALA A 87 -9.61 -21.72 0.63
C ALA A 87 -8.10 -21.56 0.39
N LYS A 88 -7.70 -21.00 -0.76
CA LYS A 88 -6.30 -20.71 -1.12
C LYS A 88 -5.86 -19.29 -0.72
N GLY A 89 -6.69 -18.54 0.02
CA GLY A 89 -6.39 -17.20 0.52
C GLY A 89 -6.67 -16.06 -0.45
N ARG A 90 -7.11 -16.33 -1.69
CA ARG A 90 -7.44 -15.29 -2.69
C ARG A 90 -8.77 -14.60 -2.37
N TYR A 91 -8.79 -13.26 -2.41
CA TYR A 91 -10.01 -12.46 -2.25
C TYR A 91 -10.76 -12.29 -3.57
N THR A 92 -12.10 -12.42 -3.52
CA THR A 92 -12.99 -12.35 -4.70
C THR A 92 -14.30 -11.69 -4.35
N VAL A 93 -14.96 -11.11 -5.36
CA VAL A 93 -16.36 -10.65 -5.30
C VAL A 93 -17.13 -11.40 -6.38
N ALA A 94 -18.20 -12.09 -6.00
CA ALA A 94 -18.92 -12.99 -6.91
C ALA A 94 -19.72 -12.24 -7.99
N ASN A 95 -20.36 -11.12 -7.62
CA ASN A 95 -21.09 -10.29 -8.56
C ASN A 95 -20.13 -9.36 -9.32
N ALA A 96 -20.13 -9.44 -10.66
CA ALA A 96 -19.20 -8.68 -11.50
C ALA A 96 -19.44 -7.16 -11.49
N ALA A 97 -20.69 -6.71 -11.39
CA ALA A 97 -21.02 -5.29 -11.31
C ALA A 97 -20.54 -4.72 -9.97
N GLN A 98 -20.88 -5.41 -8.87
CA GLN A 98 -20.43 -5.03 -7.53
C GLN A 98 -18.90 -5.07 -7.41
N ARG A 99 -18.23 -6.04 -8.04
CA ARG A 99 -16.76 -6.09 -8.09
C ARG A 99 -16.20 -4.83 -8.77
N THR A 100 -16.80 -4.41 -9.87
CA THR A 100 -16.38 -3.20 -10.59
C THR A 100 -16.51 -1.96 -9.72
N GLU A 101 -17.64 -1.81 -9.03
CA GLU A 101 -17.89 -0.70 -8.09
C GLU A 101 -16.88 -0.70 -6.94
N ILE A 102 -16.65 -1.86 -6.30
CA ILE A 102 -15.68 -1.99 -5.20
C ILE A 102 -14.26 -1.64 -5.66
N LEU A 103 -13.87 -2.04 -6.86
CA LEU A 103 -12.52 -1.75 -7.38
C LEU A 103 -12.35 -0.28 -7.82
N ALA A 104 -13.44 0.38 -8.23
CA ALA A 104 -13.43 1.80 -8.60
C ALA A 104 -13.20 2.72 -7.40
N LEU A 105 -13.53 2.28 -6.18
CA LEU A 105 -13.26 3.03 -4.94
C LEU A 105 -11.76 3.30 -4.70
N ARG A 106 -10.84 2.64 -5.41
CA ARG A 106 -9.41 2.99 -5.40
C ARG A 106 -9.13 4.38 -5.96
N GLU A 107 -9.99 4.84 -6.87
CA GLU A 107 -9.90 6.15 -7.51
C GLU A 107 -10.56 7.26 -6.67
N ASP A 108 -11.33 6.90 -5.63
CA ASP A 108 -11.87 7.85 -4.67
C ASP A 108 -10.75 8.26 -3.68
N PRO A 109 -10.36 9.55 -3.61
CA PRO A 109 -9.23 9.97 -2.78
C PRO A 109 -9.46 9.72 -1.29
N HIS A 110 -10.70 9.84 -0.80
CA HIS A 110 -11.01 9.66 0.61
C HIS A 110 -10.97 8.19 1.01
N VAL A 111 -11.63 7.33 0.23
CA VAL A 111 -11.64 5.89 0.48
C VAL A 111 -10.24 5.31 0.29
N SER A 112 -9.54 5.69 -0.77
CA SER A 112 -8.16 5.24 -1.03
C SER A 112 -7.21 5.62 0.11
N ALA A 113 -7.32 6.85 0.65
CA ALA A 113 -6.51 7.29 1.79
C ALA A 113 -6.84 6.54 3.09
N LEU A 114 -8.12 6.33 3.41
CA LEU A 114 -8.53 5.55 4.59
C LEU A 114 -7.99 4.11 4.51
N MET A 115 -8.12 3.48 3.35
CA MET A 115 -7.60 2.13 3.14
C MET A 115 -6.07 2.08 3.21
N ALA A 116 -5.37 3.10 2.72
CA ALA A 116 -3.92 3.21 2.83
C ALA A 116 -3.45 3.35 4.28
N GLY A 117 -4.13 4.17 5.08
CA GLY A 117 -3.85 4.28 6.51
C GLY A 117 -4.07 2.96 7.25
N ALA A 118 -5.22 2.31 7.04
CA ALA A 118 -5.50 1.02 7.68
C ALA A 118 -4.50 -0.08 7.28
N TYR A 119 -4.11 -0.14 6.00
CA TYR A 119 -3.08 -1.08 5.53
C TYR A 119 -1.70 -0.78 6.13
N THR A 120 -1.37 0.51 6.31
CA THR A 120 -0.09 0.93 6.91
C THR A 120 -0.04 0.56 8.37
N GLN A 121 -1.11 0.81 9.14
CA GLN A 121 -1.17 0.41 10.55
C GLN A 121 -1.07 -1.11 10.71
N GLU A 122 -1.76 -1.89 9.86
CA GLU A 122 -1.59 -3.35 9.84
C GLU A 122 -0.14 -3.76 9.61
N SER A 123 0.52 -3.08 8.67
CA SER A 123 1.90 -3.35 8.32
C SER A 123 2.84 -3.02 9.48
N ALA A 124 2.59 -1.91 10.18
CA ALA A 124 3.33 -1.52 11.39
C ALA A 124 3.22 -2.60 12.46
N ASP A 125 2.01 -3.01 12.82
CA ASP A 125 1.78 -4.02 13.86
C ASP A 125 2.48 -5.36 13.53
N ILE A 126 2.40 -5.80 12.27
CA ILE A 126 3.05 -7.04 11.81
C ILE A 126 4.58 -6.90 11.83
N LEU A 127 5.11 -5.76 11.41
CA LEU A 127 6.55 -5.50 11.42
C LEU A 127 7.08 -5.47 12.85
N GLU A 128 6.47 -4.68 13.72
CA GLU A 128 6.83 -4.56 15.13
C GLU A 128 6.87 -5.91 15.84
N GLY A 129 5.83 -6.73 15.65
CA GLY A 129 5.78 -8.07 16.23
C GLY A 129 6.87 -9.02 15.72
N ARG A 130 7.48 -8.73 14.56
CA ARG A 130 8.55 -9.55 13.95
C ARG A 130 9.95 -9.03 14.20
N ILE A 131 10.14 -7.72 14.19
CA ILE A 131 11.46 -7.07 14.32
C ILE A 131 11.75 -6.58 15.75
N GLY A 132 10.74 -6.55 16.62
CA GLY A 132 10.90 -6.21 18.05
C GLY A 132 11.11 -4.72 18.34
N ARG A 133 10.88 -3.85 17.36
CA ARG A 133 10.93 -2.39 17.46
C ARG A 133 9.95 -1.77 16.48
N GLU A 134 9.64 -0.49 16.68
CA GLU A 134 8.88 0.32 15.73
C GLU A 134 9.56 0.32 14.35
N ALA A 135 8.75 0.22 13.29
CA ALA A 135 9.22 0.31 11.91
C ALA A 135 9.33 1.78 11.50
N SER A 136 10.40 2.15 10.80
CA SER A 136 10.51 3.50 10.23
C SER A 136 9.50 3.71 9.08
N GLU A 137 9.23 4.97 8.70
CA GLU A 137 8.44 5.27 7.49
C GLU A 137 8.96 4.55 6.25
N GLY A 138 10.30 4.50 6.07
CA GLY A 138 10.92 3.78 4.98
C GLY A 138 10.66 2.27 5.02
N GLU A 139 10.64 1.66 6.20
CA GLU A 139 10.32 0.24 6.39
C GLU A 139 8.83 -0.07 6.21
N LEU A 140 7.95 0.83 6.63
CA LEU A 140 6.52 0.77 6.29
C LEU A 140 6.30 0.83 4.78
N TYR A 141 7.08 1.66 4.08
CA TYR A 141 7.08 1.66 2.62
C TYR A 141 7.58 0.32 2.04
N ILE A 142 8.60 -0.32 2.63
CA ILE A 142 9.01 -1.68 2.21
C ILE A 142 7.83 -2.65 2.37
N ALA A 143 7.02 -2.54 3.42
CA ALA A 143 5.81 -3.36 3.58
C ALA A 143 4.72 -3.06 2.56
N HIS A 144 4.61 -1.81 2.10
CA HIS A 144 3.78 -1.48 0.93
C HIS A 144 4.27 -2.22 -0.34
N PHE A 145 5.58 -2.23 -0.57
CA PHE A 145 6.18 -2.78 -1.77
C PHE A 145 6.27 -4.33 -1.79
N LEU A 146 6.66 -4.96 -0.68
CA LEU A 146 6.88 -6.43 -0.57
C LEU A 146 5.79 -7.16 0.21
N GLY A 147 4.83 -6.45 0.78
CA GLY A 147 3.97 -6.96 1.86
C GLY A 147 4.70 -7.03 3.20
N ALA A 148 3.97 -6.96 4.30
CA ALA A 148 4.56 -6.92 5.66
C ALA A 148 5.49 -8.11 5.97
N GLY A 149 5.13 -9.33 5.52
CA GLY A 149 6.00 -10.50 5.69
C GLY A 149 7.30 -10.43 4.88
N GLY A 150 7.24 -9.89 3.66
CA GLY A 150 8.41 -9.68 2.81
C GLY A 150 9.33 -8.58 3.35
N ALA A 151 8.73 -7.52 3.88
CA ALA A 151 9.44 -6.44 4.55
C ALA A 151 10.18 -6.92 5.80
N ALA A 152 9.51 -7.63 6.71
CA ALA A 152 10.17 -8.22 7.88
C ALA A 152 11.36 -9.12 7.50
N LYS A 153 11.19 -9.94 6.45
CA LYS A 153 12.28 -10.78 5.91
C LYS A 153 13.43 -9.93 5.38
N LEU A 154 13.17 -8.82 4.68
CA LEU A 154 14.21 -7.96 4.13
C LEU A 154 14.95 -7.21 5.24
N ILE A 155 14.23 -6.67 6.22
CA ILE A 155 14.78 -5.96 7.37
C ILE A 155 15.71 -6.90 8.15
N SER A 156 15.22 -8.08 8.54
CA SER A 156 16.04 -9.09 9.24
C SER A 156 17.25 -9.50 8.42
N ALA A 157 17.09 -9.72 7.10
CA ALA A 157 18.20 -10.10 6.25
C ALA A 157 19.24 -8.97 6.10
N ALA A 158 18.81 -7.71 6.09
CA ALA A 158 19.70 -6.55 6.05
C ALA A 158 20.50 -6.37 7.35
N GLU A 159 19.92 -6.73 8.50
CA GLU A 159 20.56 -6.70 9.81
C GLU A 159 21.49 -7.90 10.03
N ASP A 160 21.00 -9.13 9.80
CA ASP A 160 21.70 -10.37 10.13
C ASP A 160 22.68 -10.83 9.03
N THR A 161 22.30 -10.63 7.77
CA THR A 161 23.02 -11.14 6.59
C THR A 161 23.13 -10.07 5.49
N PRO A 162 23.70 -8.89 5.77
CA PRO A 162 23.60 -7.71 4.89
C PRO A 162 24.06 -7.95 3.44
N ASN A 163 25.03 -8.86 3.26
CA ASN A 163 25.62 -9.19 1.95
C ASN A 163 24.87 -10.31 1.20
N ALA A 164 23.82 -10.88 1.79
CA ALA A 164 23.00 -11.90 1.11
C ALA A 164 22.34 -11.31 -0.13
N ARG A 165 22.29 -12.09 -1.22
CA ARG A 165 21.71 -11.66 -2.49
C ARG A 165 20.19 -11.51 -2.37
N ALA A 166 19.69 -10.27 -2.48
CA ALA A 166 18.27 -10.00 -2.33
C ALA A 166 17.40 -10.68 -3.40
N ASP A 167 17.94 -10.86 -4.62
CA ASP A 167 17.21 -11.54 -5.69
C ASP A 167 16.99 -13.03 -5.43
N THR A 168 17.88 -13.67 -4.66
CA THR A 168 17.68 -15.05 -4.21
C THR A 168 16.66 -15.15 -3.08
N LEU A 169 16.58 -14.12 -2.22
CA LEU A 169 15.61 -14.05 -1.13
C LEU A 169 14.20 -13.72 -1.63
N PHE A 170 14.09 -12.95 -2.72
CA PHE A 170 12.84 -12.43 -3.27
C PHE A 170 12.74 -12.60 -4.79
N PRO A 171 12.77 -13.83 -5.33
CA PRO A 171 12.89 -14.08 -6.76
C PRO A 171 11.74 -13.47 -7.59
N ALA A 172 10.50 -13.54 -7.09
CA ALA A 172 9.35 -12.95 -7.77
C ALA A 172 9.43 -11.42 -7.81
N ALA A 173 9.77 -10.77 -6.68
CA ALA A 173 9.91 -9.32 -6.62
C ALA A 173 11.09 -8.84 -7.47
N ALA A 174 12.20 -9.59 -7.50
CA ALA A 174 13.37 -9.29 -8.31
C ALA A 174 13.11 -9.40 -9.82
N ALA A 175 12.31 -10.39 -10.23
CA ALA A 175 11.86 -10.51 -11.62
C ALA A 175 10.96 -9.33 -12.04
N ALA A 176 10.02 -8.93 -11.18
CA ALA A 176 9.11 -7.83 -11.46
C ALA A 176 9.78 -6.44 -11.38
N ASN A 177 10.79 -6.28 -10.52
CA ASN A 177 11.37 -4.98 -10.17
C ASN A 177 12.89 -4.97 -10.35
N ARG A 178 13.35 -5.30 -11.56
CA ARG A 178 14.78 -5.43 -11.88
C ARG A 178 15.63 -4.24 -11.43
N SER A 179 15.14 -3.01 -11.58
CA SER A 179 15.88 -1.80 -11.20
C SER A 179 16.08 -1.64 -9.69
N ILE A 180 15.29 -2.33 -8.85
CA ILE A 180 15.43 -2.35 -7.40
C ILE A 180 16.42 -3.44 -6.96
N PHE A 181 16.37 -4.61 -7.58
CA PHE A 181 17.16 -5.77 -7.17
C PHE A 181 18.51 -5.92 -7.89
N TYR A 182 18.75 -5.16 -8.96
CA TYR A 182 19.99 -5.23 -9.74
C TYR A 182 20.56 -3.85 -10.04
N ALA A 183 21.89 -3.72 -9.97
CA ALA A 183 22.61 -2.54 -10.39
C ALA A 183 22.59 -2.38 -11.93
N LYS A 184 23.04 -1.22 -12.42
CA LYS A 184 23.04 -0.90 -13.86
C LYS A 184 23.90 -1.86 -14.69
N ASP A 185 24.94 -2.42 -14.08
CA ASP A 185 25.82 -3.42 -14.70
C ASP A 185 25.23 -4.85 -14.67
N GLY A 186 24.04 -5.03 -14.10
CA GLY A 186 23.33 -6.31 -13.99
C GLY A 186 23.71 -7.15 -12.77
N SER A 187 24.66 -6.69 -11.94
CA SER A 187 24.98 -7.36 -10.68
C SER A 187 23.79 -7.33 -9.71
N ALA A 188 23.61 -8.41 -8.95
CA ALA A 188 22.54 -8.52 -7.96
C ALA A 188 22.87 -7.70 -6.72
N ARG A 189 21.91 -6.90 -6.25
CA ARG A 189 22.06 -6.14 -5.02
C ARG A 189 21.91 -7.04 -3.78
N SER A 190 22.59 -6.64 -2.72
CA SER A 190 22.48 -7.27 -1.41
C SER A 190 21.18 -6.90 -0.70
N ALA A 191 20.86 -7.61 0.39
CA ALA A 191 19.71 -7.29 1.25
C ALA A 191 19.83 -5.86 1.80
N ALA A 192 21.01 -5.47 2.30
CA ALA A 192 21.25 -4.13 2.82
C ALA A 192 21.10 -3.04 1.74
N GLU A 193 21.58 -3.30 0.51
CA GLU A 193 21.45 -2.35 -0.60
C GLU A 193 19.99 -2.20 -1.06
N VAL A 194 19.21 -3.28 -1.14
CA VAL A 194 17.79 -3.19 -1.50
C VAL A 194 17.01 -2.46 -0.41
N HIS A 195 17.28 -2.77 0.86
CA HIS A 195 16.69 -2.05 2.01
C HIS A 195 16.98 -0.55 1.92
N ALA A 196 18.26 -0.16 1.85
CA ALA A 196 18.67 1.25 1.78
C ALA A 196 18.05 1.98 0.58
N ASN A 197 17.99 1.34 -0.59
CA ASN A 197 17.38 1.94 -1.79
C ASN A 197 15.88 2.19 -1.64
N LEU A 198 15.15 1.35 -0.90
CA LEU A 198 13.71 1.50 -0.71
C LEU A 198 13.40 2.59 0.33
N VAL A 199 14.19 2.63 1.41
CA VAL A 199 14.10 3.66 2.47
C VAL A 199 14.47 5.04 1.94
N ALA A 200 15.61 5.17 1.26
CA ALA A 200 16.10 6.47 0.79
C ALA A 200 15.14 7.18 -0.19
N LYS A 201 14.38 6.40 -0.97
CA LYS A 201 13.36 6.94 -1.90
C LYS A 201 12.07 7.39 -1.20
N HIS A 202 11.91 7.09 0.08
CA HIS A 202 10.76 7.50 0.86
C HIS A 202 11.10 8.65 1.81
N GLU A 203 12.35 8.74 2.26
CA GLU A 203 12.82 9.80 3.16
C GLU A 203 13.31 11.07 2.45
N GLY A 204 13.69 10.98 1.16
CA GLY A 204 14.17 12.11 0.34
C GLY A 204 13.14 12.64 -0.63
#